data_AF-A9KP71-F1
#
_entry.id   AF-A9KP71-F1
#
_cell.length_a   1.000
_cell.length_b   1.000
_cell.length_c   1.000
_cell.angle_alpha   90.00
_cell.angle_beta   90.00
_cell.angle_gamma   90.00
#
_symmetry.space_group_name_H-M   'P 1'
#
loop_
_entity.id
_entity.type
_entity.pdbx_description
1 polymer ?
#
loop_
_entity_poly.entity_id
_entity_poly.type
_entity_poly.pdbx_seq_one_letter_code
_entity_poly.pdbx_strand_id
1 'polypeptide(L)' 'MHGKGGFVNYPTEWWHWSYGGCYWAFLNNCDAFYTATDENEIM' A
#
# COMPACT_ATOMS: atom_id res chain seq x y z
N MET A 1 16.56 4.35 7.47
CA MET A 1 15.79 5.55 7.08
C MET A 1 14.36 5.29 7.51
N HIS A 2 13.82 6.03 8.49
CA HIS A 2 12.45 5.80 8.99
C HIS A 2 11.46 6.44 8.01
N GLY A 3 10.83 5.62 7.16
CA GLY A 3 9.79 6.07 6.22
C GLY A 3 8.61 6.68 6.98
N LYS A 4 8.05 7.78 6.44
CA LYS A 4 6.87 8.45 7.00
C LYS A 4 5.68 7.48 6.98
N GLY A 5 5.27 6.96 8.14
CA GLY A 5 4.14 6.03 8.28
C GLY A 5 2.78 6.73 8.18
N GLY A 6 2.38 7.14 6.98
CA GLY A 6 1.07 7.76 6.71
C GLY A 6 0.36 7.14 5.50
N PHE A 7 -0.92 7.40 5.34
CA PHE A 7 -1.70 6.93 4.18
C PHE A 7 -1.31 7.69 2.90
N VAL A 8 -1.38 7.02 1.75
CA VAL A 8 -1.27 7.63 0.43
C VAL A 8 -2.61 7.62 -0.28
N ASN A 9 -2.87 8.60 -1.14
CA ASN A 9 -4.14 8.75 -1.86
C ASN A 9 -3.96 8.49 -3.36
N TYR A 10 -4.98 7.91 -4.00
CA TYR A 10 -5.03 7.75 -5.45
C TYR A 10 -5.64 9.01 -6.06
N PRO A 11 -4.90 9.80 -6.86
CA PRO A 11 -5.38 11.10 -7.32
C PRO A 11 -6.65 11.03 -8.19
N THR A 12 -6.91 9.90 -8.84
CA THR A 12 -8.13 9.67 -9.65
C THR A 12 -9.29 9.08 -8.85
N GLU A 13 -9.02 8.53 -7.67
CA GLU A 13 -9.99 7.93 -6.75
C GLU A 13 -9.80 8.59 -5.38
N TRP A 14 -10.18 9.86 -5.27
CA TRP A 14 -9.87 10.70 -4.11
C TRP A 14 -10.40 10.14 -2.78
N TRP A 15 -11.41 9.27 -2.83
CA TRP A 15 -11.95 8.56 -1.67
C TRP A 15 -11.06 7.37 -1.23
N HIS A 16 -10.10 6.95 -2.04
CA HIS A 16 -9.26 5.78 -1.81
C HIS A 16 -7.95 6.15 -1.12
N TRP A 17 -7.69 5.49 0.01
CA TRP A 17 -6.45 5.59 0.78
C TRP A 17 -5.76 4.22 0.83
N SER A 18 -4.44 4.20 0.66
CA SER A 18 -3.64 2.97 0.74
C SER A 18 -2.58 3.08 1.82
N TYR A 19 -2.36 1.96 2.51
CA TYR A 19 -1.34 1.79 3.53
C TYR A 19 -0.80 0.37 3.48
N GLY A 20 0.53 0.21 3.52
CA GLY A 20 1.20 -1.07 3.60
C GLY A 20 1.19 -1.94 2.33
N GLY A 21 0.35 -1.67 1.33
CA GLY A 21 0.38 -2.36 0.03
C GLY A 21 1.47 -1.86 -0.91
N CYS A 22 1.63 -2.51 -2.07
CA CYS A 22 2.68 -2.21 -3.05
C CYS A 22 2.70 -0.74 -3.51
N TYR A 23 1.53 -0.14 -3.71
CA TYR A 23 1.44 1.27 -4.14
C TYR A 23 1.94 2.23 -3.05
N TRP A 24 1.54 2.00 -1.80
CA TRP A 24 2.02 2.76 -0.64
C TRP A 24 3.55 2.63 -0.48
N ALA A 25 4.07 1.42 -0.64
CA ALA A 25 5.49 1.11 -0.53
C ALA A 25 6.32 1.80 -1.62
N PHE A 26 5.83 1.76 -2.87
CA PHE A 26 6.44 2.46 -4.01
C PHE A 26 6.58 3.97 -3.76
N LEU A 27 5.53 4.62 -3.27
CA LEU A 27 5.55 6.07 -3.01
C LEU A 27 6.40 6.47 -1.81
N ASN A 28 6.55 5.59 -0.81
CA ASN A 28 7.36 5.85 0.39
C ASN A 28 8.80 5.35 0.29
N ASN A 29 9.17 4.72 -0.83
CA ASN A 29 10.47 4.11 -1.07
C ASN A 29 10.88 3.14 0.06
N CYS A 30 9.98 2.22 0.39
CA CYS A 30 10.16 1.18 1.40
C CYS A 30 9.54 -0.15 0.93
N ASP A 31 9.71 -1.20 1.73
CA ASP A 31 9.08 -2.49 1.47
C ASP A 31 7.59 -2.48 1.84
N ALA A 32 6.78 -3.24 1.10
CA ALA A 32 5.38 -3.44 1.41
C ALA A 32 5.21 -4.33 2.64
N PHE A 33 4.23 -3.99 3.49
CA PHE A 33 3.83 -4.81 4.63
C PHE A 33 2.87 -5.92 4.22
N TYR A 34 1.97 -5.61 3.28
CA TYR A 34 0.96 -6.53 2.77
C TYR A 34 1.33 -6.95 1.35
N THR A 35 1.40 -8.26 1.13
CA THR A 35 1.51 -8.85 -0.21
C THR A 35 0.14 -8.83 -0.91
N ALA A 36 0.14 -9.04 -2.23
CA ALA A 36 -1.09 -9.41 -2.90
C ALA A 36 -1.63 -10.70 -2.27
N THR A 37 -2.88 -10.69 -1.83
CA THR A 37 -3.56 -11.91 -1.41
C THR A 37 -3.67 -12.82 -2.63
N ASP A 38 -3.09 -14.01 -2.52
CA ASP A 38 -3.30 -15.04 -3.53
C ASP A 38 -4.75 -15.55 -3.43
N GLU A 39 -5.40 -15.76 -4.57
CA GLU A 39 -6.79 -16.22 -4.59
C GLU A 39 -6.98 -17.60 -3.93
N ASN A 40 -5.93 -18.42 -3.83
CA ASN A 40 -5.97 -19.72 -3.16
C ASN A 40 -5.83 -19.61 -1.63
N GLU A 41 -5.50 -18.44 -1.08
CA GLU A 41 -5.43 -18.19 0.37
C GLU A 41 -6.77 -17.67 0.94
N ILE A 42 -7.78 -17.46 0.08
CA ILE A 42 -9.10 -16.91 0.43
C ILE A 42 -10.17 -18.03 0.54
N MET A 43 -9.80 -19.30 0.33
CA MET A 43 -10.70 -20.46 0.44
C MET A 43 -10.43 -21.34 1.66
#